data_AF-A0A2K2TSL3-F1
#
_entry.id   AF-A0A2K2TSL3-F1
#
_cell.length_a   1.000
_cell.length_b   1.000
_cell.length_c   1.000
_cell.angle_alpha   90.00
_cell.angle_beta   90.00
_cell.angle_gamma   90.00
#
_symmetry.space_group_name_H-M   'P 1'
#
loop_
_entity.id
_entity.type
_entity.pdbx_description
1 polymer ?
#
loop_
_entity_poly.entity_id
_entity_poly.type
_entity_poly.pdbx_seq_one_letter_code
_entity_poly.pdbx_strand_id
1 'polypeptide(L)'
;MKKSQTLFGFMMMVGFGCVFMSKTGKEPVLCIKNGDTGDTYVKTPVKKGDILYFGRSGQVEEEEKSECCRVGRANKLIVGEEKQVVAEYTWYNSKDEQQEISLNDKILAVPGDLPNDAKLVAAVELRASYE
;
A
#
# COMPACT_ATOMS: atom_id res chain seq x y z
N MET A 1 65.76 31.92 -17.28
CA MET A 1 64.54 32.75 -17.08
C MET A 1 63.36 31.82 -16.81
N LYS A 2 62.30 32.26 -16.08
CA LYS A 2 60.99 31.58 -15.86
C LYS A 2 61.07 30.07 -15.52
N LYS A 3 61.03 29.64 -14.25
CA LYS A 3 59.81 29.51 -13.43
C LYS A 3 58.58 28.99 -14.20
N SER A 4 58.17 27.75 -13.89
CA SER A 4 56.77 27.44 -13.57
C SER A 4 56.73 26.30 -12.53
N GLN A 5 55.92 26.48 -11.49
CA GLN A 5 55.51 25.40 -10.58
C GLN A 5 53.99 25.26 -10.77
N THR A 6 53.49 24.04 -10.85
CA THR A 6 52.04 23.78 -10.77
C THR A 6 51.78 22.88 -9.57
N LEU A 7 51.17 23.47 -8.54
CA LEU A 7 50.83 22.83 -7.28
C LEU A 7 49.33 22.49 -7.28
N PHE A 8 48.97 21.21 -7.34
CA PHE A 8 47.62 20.69 -7.10
C PHE A 8 47.73 19.18 -6.81
N GLY A 9 47.05 18.62 -5.80
CA GLY A 9 46.29 19.24 -4.72
C GLY A 9 45.81 18.15 -3.75
N PHE A 10 46.00 18.35 -2.44
CA PHE A 10 45.71 17.33 -1.43
C PHE A 10 44.23 17.37 -1.04
N MET A 11 43.44 16.36 -1.43
CA MET A 11 42.01 16.24 -1.08
C MET A 11 41.65 14.74 -1.08
N MET A 12 41.52 13.99 0.03
CA MET A 12 40.88 14.17 1.35
C MET A 12 39.42 13.65 1.38
N MET A 13 39.12 12.87 2.42
CA MET A 13 37.87 12.17 2.76
C MET A 13 37.53 10.98 1.83
N VAL A 14 37.37 9.74 2.33
CA VAL A 14 36.49 9.24 3.42
C VAL A 14 35.02 9.27 3.00
N GLY A 15 34.60 8.19 2.34
CA GLY A 15 33.20 7.88 2.04
C GLY A 15 32.83 6.56 2.70
N PHE A 16 32.02 6.62 3.74
CA PHE A 16 31.58 5.47 4.54
C PHE A 16 31.00 4.34 3.67
N GLY A 17 31.24 3.09 4.10
CA GLY A 17 30.93 1.92 3.29
C GLY A 17 29.46 1.81 2.90
N CYS A 18 29.23 1.42 1.64
CA CYS A 18 28.02 0.70 1.25
C CYS A 18 28.00 -0.68 1.92
N VAL A 19 27.84 -0.69 3.25
CA VAL A 19 27.17 -1.80 3.92
C VAL A 19 25.78 -1.83 3.30
N PHE A 20 25.56 -2.79 2.40
CA PHE A 20 24.22 -3.20 2.04
C PHE A 20 23.58 -3.76 3.31
N MET A 21 22.96 -2.88 4.10
CA MET A 21 21.96 -3.25 5.07
C MET A 21 20.78 -3.79 4.27
N SER A 22 20.83 -5.09 3.96
CA SER A 22 19.66 -5.85 3.57
C SER A 22 18.62 -5.65 4.66
N LYS A 23 17.63 -4.82 4.36
CA LYS A 23 16.50 -4.61 5.26
C LYS A 23 15.66 -5.88 5.19
N THR A 24 15.96 -6.80 6.08
CA THR A 24 15.03 -7.82 6.61
C THR A 24 13.88 -7.18 7.41
N GLY A 25 13.42 -6.01 6.95
CA GLY A 25 12.30 -5.26 7.47
C GLY A 25 11.04 -5.79 6.81
N LYS A 26 10.13 -6.30 7.64
CA LYS A 26 8.82 -6.78 7.17
C LYS A 26 8.10 -5.66 6.43
N GLU A 27 7.67 -5.94 5.20
CA GLU A 27 6.94 -4.98 4.38
C GLU A 27 5.46 -4.95 4.81
N PRO A 28 4.84 -3.76 4.96
CA PRO A 28 3.41 -3.64 5.14
C PRO A 28 2.68 -3.95 3.83
N VAL A 29 1.74 -4.89 3.90
CA VAL A 29 1.02 -5.47 2.76
C VAL A 29 -0.48 -5.40 3.05
N LEU A 30 -1.23 -4.68 2.23
CA LEU A 30 -2.70 -4.69 2.30
C LEU A 30 -3.20 -6.05 1.81
N CYS A 31 -4.07 -6.65 2.61
CA CYS A 31 -4.69 -7.94 2.35
C CYS A 31 -6.21 -7.77 2.38
N ILE A 32 -6.91 -8.31 1.38
CA ILE A 32 -8.38 -8.47 1.42
C ILE A 32 -8.67 -9.96 1.61
N LYS A 33 -9.45 -10.27 2.64
CA LYS A 33 -9.74 -11.63 3.07
C LYS A 33 -11.22 -11.88 3.24
N ASN A 34 -11.62 -13.15 3.13
CA ASN A 34 -12.88 -13.62 3.70
C ASN A 34 -12.85 -13.43 5.22
N GLY A 35 -13.88 -12.80 5.78
CA GLY A 35 -13.98 -12.47 7.20
C GLY A 35 -14.39 -13.63 8.11
N ASP A 36 -14.70 -14.79 7.53
CA ASP A 36 -15.21 -15.99 8.21
C ASP A 36 -14.29 -17.22 7.98
N THR A 37 -13.73 -17.38 6.77
CA THR A 37 -12.75 -18.45 6.46
C THR A 37 -11.29 -18.01 6.60
N GLY A 38 -11.00 -16.71 6.48
CA GLY A 38 -9.63 -16.16 6.47
C GLY A 38 -8.90 -16.25 5.12
N ASP A 39 -9.52 -16.83 4.08
CA ASP A 39 -8.94 -16.94 2.73
C ASP A 39 -8.56 -15.55 2.19
N THR A 40 -7.36 -15.42 1.62
CA THR A 40 -6.82 -14.13 1.15
C THR A 40 -6.90 -14.04 -0.37
N TYR A 41 -7.75 -13.14 -0.89
CA TYR A 41 -7.96 -12.94 -2.32
C TYR A 41 -6.98 -11.91 -2.91
N VAL A 42 -6.83 -10.77 -2.22
CA VAL A 42 -5.90 -9.70 -2.64
C VAL A 42 -4.75 -9.60 -1.66
N LYS A 43 -3.53 -9.45 -2.17
CA LYS A 43 -2.32 -9.18 -1.38
C LYS A 43 -1.38 -8.26 -2.15
N THR A 44 -1.24 -7.00 -1.73
CA THR A 44 -0.41 -5.99 -2.40
C THR A 44 0.45 -5.21 -1.40
N PRO A 45 1.74 -4.93 -1.69
CA PRO A 45 2.53 -3.98 -0.91
C PRO A 45 1.85 -2.62 -0.82
N VAL A 46 2.01 -1.93 0.32
CA VAL A 46 1.48 -0.58 0.57
C VAL A 46 2.46 0.26 1.38
N LYS A 47 2.29 1.58 1.34
CA LYS A 47 2.99 2.57 2.17
C LYS A 47 1.99 3.43 2.93
N LYS A 48 2.42 4.00 4.06
CA LYS A 48 1.63 5.02 4.79
C LYS A 48 1.22 6.15 3.84
N GLY A 49 -0.08 6.37 3.73
CA GLY A 49 -0.67 7.40 2.88
C GLY A 49 -1.35 6.89 1.62
N ASP A 50 -1.16 5.62 1.23
CA ASP A 50 -1.96 5.00 0.17
C ASP A 50 -3.44 4.93 0.60
N ILE A 51 -4.33 5.05 -0.37
CA ILE A 51 -5.79 5.08 -0.17
C ILE A 51 -6.43 3.88 -0.89
N LEU A 52 -7.35 3.21 -0.21
CA LEU A 52 -8.24 2.21 -0.77
C LEU A 52 -9.54 2.91 -1.21
N TYR A 53 -9.89 2.79 -2.48
CA TYR A 53 -11.11 3.33 -3.08
C TYR A 53 -12.05 2.21 -3.48
N PHE A 54 -13.33 2.38 -3.17
CA PHE A 54 -14.41 1.58 -3.74
C PHE A 54 -15.19 2.46 -4.73
N GLY A 55 -15.57 1.91 -5.89
CA GLY A 55 -16.30 2.65 -6.93
C GLY A 55 -16.55 1.79 -8.17
N ARG A 56 -16.78 2.42 -9.32
CA ARG A 56 -17.00 1.70 -10.59
C ARG A 56 -16.01 2.15 -11.66
N SER A 57 -15.22 1.22 -12.19
CA SER A 57 -14.49 1.47 -13.45
C SER A 57 -15.40 1.15 -14.62
N GLY A 58 -15.61 2.14 -15.49
CA GLY A 58 -16.44 1.99 -16.69
C GLY A 58 -16.97 3.30 -17.26
N GLN A 59 -17.19 4.34 -16.44
CA GLN A 59 -17.75 5.62 -16.90
C GLN A 59 -17.01 6.86 -16.34
N VAL A 60 -15.91 7.20 -17.02
CA VAL A 60 -15.35 8.55 -17.32
C VAL A 60 -15.09 9.57 -16.19
N GLU A 61 -15.90 9.67 -15.14
CA GLU A 61 -15.89 10.79 -14.18
C GLU A 61 -15.42 10.34 -12.79
N GLU A 62 -14.64 11.19 -12.10
CA GLU A 62 -14.03 10.86 -10.79
C GLU A 62 -15.05 10.73 -9.65
N GLU A 63 -16.29 11.18 -9.87
CA GLU A 63 -17.33 11.34 -8.84
C GLU A 63 -17.86 10.01 -8.26
N GLU A 64 -17.67 8.86 -8.93
CA GLU A 64 -18.08 7.54 -8.43
C GLU A 64 -17.04 6.81 -7.55
N LYS A 65 -15.86 7.39 -7.27
CA LYS A 65 -14.84 6.78 -6.38
C LYS A 65 -14.89 7.33 -4.95
N SER A 66 -15.35 6.51 -4.01
CA SER A 66 -15.35 6.83 -2.58
C SER A 66 -14.06 6.35 -1.88
N GLU A 67 -13.42 7.22 -1.10
CA GLU A 67 -12.33 6.82 -0.19
C GLU A 67 -12.90 5.92 0.92
N CYS A 68 -12.61 4.62 0.83
CA CYS A 68 -12.99 3.62 1.82
C CYS A 68 -12.12 3.74 3.08
N CYS A 69 -10.78 3.70 2.90
CA CYS A 69 -9.84 3.84 3.99
C CYS A 69 -8.42 4.20 3.52
N ARG A 70 -7.58 4.67 4.44
CA ARG A 70 -6.20 5.10 4.16
C ARG A 70 -5.18 4.39 5.05
N VAL A 71 -4.04 4.00 4.50
CA VAL A 71 -2.96 3.34 5.24
C VAL A 71 -2.31 4.31 6.22
N GLY A 72 -2.53 4.09 7.51
CA GLY A 72 -2.09 4.93 8.61
C GLY A 72 -0.67 4.62 9.13
N ARG A 73 -0.41 4.97 10.39
CA ARG A 73 0.81 4.55 11.10
C ARG A 73 0.60 3.17 11.73
N ALA A 74 1.70 2.45 12.00
CA ALA A 74 1.70 1.17 12.71
C ALA A 74 0.75 0.10 12.12
N ASN A 75 0.64 0.08 10.78
CA ASN A 75 -0.14 -0.89 10.01
C ASN A 75 -1.64 -0.89 10.35
N LYS A 76 -2.17 0.27 10.74
CA LYS A 76 -3.60 0.52 10.94
C LYS A 76 -4.21 1.23 9.73
N LEU A 77 -5.50 1.07 9.54
CA LEU A 77 -6.29 1.83 8.57
C LEU A 77 -6.91 3.06 9.24
N ILE A 78 -7.14 4.10 8.45
CA ILE A 78 -7.85 5.33 8.82
C ILE A 78 -9.14 5.34 8.00
N VAL A 79 -10.29 5.48 8.67
CA VAL A 79 -11.63 5.32 8.06
C VAL A 79 -12.50 6.54 8.36
N GLY A 80 -13.28 6.97 7.37
CA GLY A 80 -14.29 8.04 7.51
C GLY A 80 -13.73 9.45 7.74
N GLU A 81 -14.63 10.44 7.74
CA GLU A 81 -14.28 11.87 7.89
C GLU A 81 -13.62 12.18 9.25
N GLU A 82 -14.11 11.51 10.32
CA GLU A 82 -13.55 11.56 11.68
C GLU A 82 -12.15 10.93 11.80
N LYS A 83 -11.68 10.25 10.75
CA LYS A 83 -10.35 9.59 10.67
C LYS A 83 -10.13 8.57 11.78
N GLN A 84 -11.15 7.73 12.01
CA GLN A 84 -11.09 6.65 12.99
C GLN A 84 -9.96 5.67 12.65
N VAL A 85 -9.12 5.33 13.63
CA VAL A 85 -7.94 4.48 13.41
C VAL A 85 -8.24 3.03 13.84
N VAL A 86 -8.47 2.16 12.86
CA VAL A 86 -8.87 0.76 13.05
C VAL A 86 -7.75 -0.22 12.68
N ALA A 87 -7.79 -1.45 13.20
CA ALA A 87 -6.85 -2.50 12.78
C ALA A 87 -7.22 -3.08 11.41
N GLU A 88 -8.52 -3.18 11.14
CA GLU A 88 -9.12 -3.77 9.95
C GLU A 88 -10.37 -2.98 9.57
N TYR A 89 -10.72 -2.97 8.28
CA TYR A 89 -11.97 -2.46 7.75
C TYR A 89 -12.81 -3.64 7.25
N THR A 90 -14.08 -3.72 7.67
CA THR A 90 -14.98 -4.83 7.34
C THR A 90 -16.18 -4.32 6.54
N TRP A 91 -16.56 -5.05 5.49
CA TRP A 91 -17.81 -4.84 4.76
C TRP A 91 -18.44 -6.19 4.39
N TYR A 92 -19.65 -6.15 3.83
CA TYR A 92 -20.31 -7.32 3.23
C TYR A 92 -20.32 -7.14 1.71
N ASN A 93 -19.91 -8.17 0.98
CA ASN A 93 -19.78 -8.13 -0.47
C ASN A 93 -20.99 -8.80 -1.12
N SER A 94 -22.13 -8.11 -1.10
CA SER A 94 -23.35 -8.60 -1.75
C SER A 94 -23.16 -8.69 -3.26
N LYS A 95 -23.90 -9.58 -3.92
CA LYS A 95 -23.80 -9.77 -5.37
C LYS A 95 -24.20 -8.53 -6.19
N ASP A 96 -25.22 -7.79 -5.73
CA ASP A 96 -25.82 -6.71 -6.50
C ASP A 96 -25.16 -5.34 -6.24
N GLU A 97 -24.30 -5.24 -5.21
CA GLU A 97 -23.57 -4.03 -4.83
C GLU A 97 -22.04 -4.17 -5.03
N GLN A 98 -21.59 -5.16 -5.83
CA GLN A 98 -20.15 -5.35 -6.08
C GLN A 98 -19.51 -4.13 -6.77
N GLN A 99 -18.43 -3.64 -6.16
CA GLN A 99 -17.65 -2.49 -6.60
C GLN A 99 -16.27 -2.91 -7.12
N GLU A 100 -15.65 -2.10 -7.99
CA GLU A 100 -14.20 -2.14 -8.16
C GLU A 100 -13.54 -1.69 -6.86
N ILE A 101 -12.50 -2.42 -6.47
CA ILE A 101 -11.59 -2.04 -5.40
C ILE A 101 -10.25 -1.63 -6.02
N SER A 102 -9.80 -0.40 -5.74
CA SER A 102 -8.53 0.14 -6.23
C SER A 102 -7.69 0.73 -5.10
N LEU A 103 -6.37 0.60 -5.20
CA LEU A 103 -5.39 1.19 -4.28
C LEU A 103 -4.66 2.32 -5.01
N ASN A 104 -4.93 3.56 -4.60
CA ASN A 104 -4.69 4.72 -5.45
C ASN A 104 -5.28 4.44 -6.84
N ASP A 105 -4.50 4.63 -7.91
CA ASP A 105 -4.93 4.39 -9.31
C ASP A 105 -4.87 2.90 -9.74
N LYS A 106 -4.39 1.99 -8.88
CA LYS A 106 -4.20 0.58 -9.22
C LYS A 106 -5.43 -0.25 -8.86
N ILE A 107 -6.12 -0.78 -9.87
CA ILE A 107 -7.16 -1.81 -9.71
C ILE A 107 -6.60 -3.04 -8.96
N LEU A 108 -7.32 -3.50 -7.93
CA LEU A 108 -6.99 -4.68 -7.14
C LEU A 108 -7.96 -5.84 -7.34
N ALA A 109 -9.24 -5.54 -7.55
CA ALA A 109 -10.30 -6.49 -7.84
C ALA A 109 -11.47 -5.77 -8.56
N VAL A 110 -12.11 -6.44 -9.50
CA VAL A 110 -13.35 -5.99 -10.17
C VAL A 110 -14.54 -6.87 -9.75
N PRO A 111 -15.79 -6.45 -10.02
CA PRO A 111 -16.96 -7.31 -9.81
C PRO A 111 -16.79 -8.68 -10.50
N GLY A 112 -16.94 -9.75 -9.72
CA GLY A 112 -16.65 -11.14 -10.09
C GLY A 112 -15.40 -11.75 -9.43
N ASP A 113 -14.39 -10.95 -9.07
CA ASP A 113 -13.11 -11.44 -8.51
C ASP A 113 -13.22 -11.89 -7.04
N LEU A 114 -14.21 -11.34 -6.31
CA LEU A 114 -14.39 -11.51 -4.87
C LEU A 114 -15.68 -12.29 -4.57
N PRO A 115 -15.70 -13.11 -3.50
CA PRO A 115 -16.83 -13.99 -3.19
C PRO A 115 -18.10 -13.18 -2.96
N ASN A 116 -19.20 -13.60 -3.59
CA ASN A 116 -20.53 -13.07 -3.33
C ASN A 116 -21.02 -13.48 -1.94
N ASP A 117 -21.89 -12.64 -1.38
CA ASP A 117 -22.68 -12.90 -0.17
C ASP A 117 -21.81 -13.26 1.05
N ALA A 118 -20.60 -12.72 1.07
CA ALA A 118 -19.56 -12.98 2.05
C ALA A 118 -19.13 -11.70 2.78
N LYS A 119 -18.78 -11.85 4.06
CA LYS A 119 -18.07 -10.81 4.82
C LYS A 119 -16.64 -10.69 4.29
N LEU A 120 -16.19 -9.49 4.00
CA LEU A 120 -14.80 -9.21 3.59
C LEU A 120 -14.11 -8.27 4.58
N VAL A 121 -12.80 -8.47 4.73
CA VAL A 121 -11.95 -7.74 5.68
C VAL A 121 -10.68 -7.26 4.97
N ALA A 122 -10.43 -5.96 5.03
CA ALA A 122 -9.19 -5.32 4.59
C ALA A 122 -8.30 -5.03 5.81
N ALA A 123 -7.05 -5.49 5.79
CA ALA A 123 -6.08 -5.26 6.88
C ALA A 123 -4.65 -5.12 6.33
N VAL A 124 -3.79 -4.37 7.05
CA VAL A 124 -2.37 -4.18 6.66
C VAL A 124 -1.48 -5.10 7.51
N GLU A 125 -0.91 -6.12 6.87
CA GLU A 125 -0.10 -7.16 7.51
C GLU A 125 1.40 -6.92 7.31
N LEU A 126 2.23 -7.27 8.29
CA LEU A 126 3.68 -7.28 8.14
C LEU A 126 4.16 -8.62 7.56
N ARG A 127 4.27 -8.71 6.22
CA ARG A 127 4.89 -9.85 5.55
C ARG A 127 6.41 -9.76 5.70
N ALA A 128 7.09 -10.89 5.95
CA ALA A 128 8.53 -10.94 5.68
C ALA A 128 8.76 -10.82 4.16
N SER A 129 9.55 -9.82 3.76
CA SER A 129 10.23 -9.84 2.47
C SER A 129 11.21 -11.03 2.47
N TYR A 130 11.07 -11.88 1.47
CA TYR A 130 12.07 -12.87 1.12
C TYR A 130 12.63 -12.42 -0.22
N GLU A 131 13.90 -12.02 -0.20
CA GLU A 131 14.72 -11.75 -1.39
C GLU A 131 15.20 -13.08 -2.00
#